data_AF-X0Y410-F1
#
_entry.id   AF-X0Y410-F1
#
_cell.length_a   1.000
_cell.length_b   1.000
_cell.length_c   1.000
_cell.angle_alpha   90.00
_cell.angle_beta   90.00
_cell.angle_gamma   90.00
#
_symmetry.space_group_name_H-M   'P 1'
#
loop_
_entity.id
_entity.type
_entity.pdbx_description
1 polymer ?
#
loop_
_entity_poly.entity_id
_entity_poly.type
_entity_poly.pdbx_seq_one_letter_code
_entity_poly.pdbx_strand_id
1 'polypeptide(L)' 'LAKAAAELNHLIERVQEMDCELKDIDQGLVDFRTERESREVYLCWKLGEPEIRWWHELDAGFAGRRPLE' A
#
# COMPACT_ATOMS: atom_id res chain seq x y z
N LEU A 1 24.59 -10.45 -4.45
CA LEU A 1 23.23 -10.89 -4.84
C LEU A 1 22.46 -11.47 -3.65
N ALA A 2 22.93 -12.57 -3.02
CA ALA A 2 22.22 -13.19 -1.89
C ALA A 2 21.90 -12.26 -0.71
N LYS A 3 22.85 -11.40 -0.30
CA LYS A 3 22.64 -10.44 0.80
C LYS A 3 21.55 -9.40 0.48
N ALA A 4 21.58 -8.83 -0.73
CA ALA A 4 20.60 -7.83 -1.17
C ALA A 4 19.18 -8.42 -1.27
N ALA A 5 19.06 -9.67 -1.74
CA ALA A 5 17.78 -10.37 -1.77
C ALA A 5 17.23 -10.65 -0.37
N ALA A 6 18.10 -11.01 0.59
CA ALA A 6 17.70 -11.21 1.98
C ALA A 6 17.24 -9.90 2.66
N GLU A 7 17.96 -8.80 2.41
CA GLU A 7 17.56 -7.48 2.90
C GLU A 7 16.22 -7.03 2.29
N LEU A 8 16.00 -7.28 1.00
CA LEU A 8 14.73 -6.98 0.35
C LEU A 8 13.56 -7.78 0.96
N ASN A 9 13.74 -9.09 1.14
CA ASN A 9 12.70 -9.94 1.73
C ASN A 9 12.36 -9.49 3.15
N HIS A 10 13.38 -9.15 3.96
CA HIS A 10 13.15 -8.66 5.31
C HIS A 10 12.37 -7.34 5.33
N LEU A 11 12.63 -6.43 4.37
CA LEU A 11 11.86 -5.20 4.23
C LEU A 11 10.41 -5.47 3.81
N ILE A 12 10.18 -6.41 2.89
CA ILE A 12 8.84 -6.82 2.45
C ILE A 12 8.05 -7.42 3.63
N GLU A 13 8.66 -8.33 4.38
CA GLU A 13 8.06 -8.94 5.58
C GLU A 13 7.62 -7.87 6.58
N ARG A 14 8.50 -6.90 6.88
CA ARG A 14 8.16 -5.79 7.79
C ARG A 14 7.00 -4.94 7.32
N VAL A 15 6.84 -4.75 6.00
CA VAL A 15 5.69 -4.03 5.43
C VAL A 15 4.42 -4.87 5.61
N GLN A 16 4.49 -6.17 5.32
CA GLN A 16 3.35 -7.08 5.48
C GLN A 16 2.91 -7.24 6.95
N GLU A 17 3.84 -7.22 7.91
CA GLU A 17 3.56 -7.21 9.35
C GLU A 17 2.77 -5.98 9.82
N MET A 18 2.76 -4.90 9.04
CA MET A 18 2.03 -3.66 9.34
C MET A 18 0.64 -3.62 8.69
N ASP A 19 0.08 -4.76 8.29
CA ASP A 19 -1.16 -4.86 7.49
C ASP A 19 -1.10 -4.02 6.19
N CYS A 20 0.11 -3.82 5.67
CA CYS A 20 0.35 -3.10 4.43
C CYS A 20 0.56 -4.10 3.29
N GLU A 21 -0.02 -3.80 2.13
CA GLU A 21 0.14 -4.58 0.91
C GLU A 21 1.02 -3.82 -0.09
N LEU A 22 2.23 -4.33 -0.34
CA LEU A 22 3.06 -3.85 -1.43
C LEU A 22 2.46 -4.31 -2.76
N LYS A 23 1.84 -3.38 -3.51
CA LYS A 23 1.13 -3.70 -4.76
C LYS A 23 2.04 -3.66 -5.97
N ASP A 24 2.98 -2.73 -5.99
CA ASP A 24 3.92 -2.54 -7.08
C ASP A 24 5.21 -1.92 -6.52
N ILE A 25 6.30 -2.70 -6.54
CA ILE A 25 7.59 -2.26 -6.01
C ILE A 25 8.28 -1.24 -6.91
N ASP A 26 8.09 -1.33 -8.24
CA ASP A 26 8.74 -0.46 -9.21
C ASP A 26 8.13 0.95 -9.17
N GLN A 27 6.82 1.02 -8.91
CA GLN A 27 6.09 2.27 -8.72
C GLN A 27 6.14 2.77 -7.26
N GLY A 28 6.56 1.93 -6.31
CA GLY A 28 6.50 2.21 -4.88
C GLY A 28 5.07 2.38 -4.38
N LEU A 29 4.18 1.47 -4.76
CA LEU A 29 2.76 1.49 -4.44
C LEU A 29 2.45 0.58 -3.26
N VAL A 30 1.83 1.16 -2.22
CA VAL A 30 1.48 0.45 -0.99
C VAL A 30 0.03 0.76 -0.63
N ASP A 31 -0.75 -0.30 -0.37
CA ASP A 31 -2.11 -0.20 0.15
C ASP A 31 -2.15 -0.57 1.64
N PHE A 32 -3.08 0.01 2.40
CA PHE A 32 -3.27 -0.22 3.83
C PHE A 32 -4.75 -0.55 4.04
N ARG A 33 -5.04 -1.77 4.53
CA ARG A 33 -6.43 -2.19 4.75
C ARG A 33 -7.04 -1.41 5.92
N THR A 34 -8.24 -0.88 5.73
CA THR A 34 -8.94 -0.12 6.77
C THR A 34 -10.47 -0.22 6.63
N GLU A 35 -11.20 0.24 7.64
CA GLU A 35 -12.65 0.38 7.58
C GLU A 35 -13.02 1.87 7.43
N ARG A 36 -13.87 2.18 6.45
CA ARG A 36 -14.44 3.53 6.24
C ARG A 36 -15.93 3.40 6.06
N GLU A 37 -16.74 4.06 6.89
CA GLU A 37 -18.22 3.98 6.80
C GLU A 37 -18.73 2.52 6.87
N SER A 38 -18.14 1.69 7.74
CA SER A 38 -18.50 0.28 7.92
C SER A 38 -18.31 -0.61 6.68
N ARG A 39 -17.45 -0.20 5.73
CA ARG A 39 -16.96 -1.03 4.63
C ARG A 39 -15.44 -1.12 4.68
N GLU A 40 -14.90 -2.26 4.29
CA GLU A 40 -13.47 -2.41 4.08
C GLU A 40 -13.04 -1.69 2.80
N VAL A 41 -11.98 -0.89 2.91
CA VAL A 41 -11.36 -0.18 1.80
C VAL A 41 -9.84 -0.25 1.96
N TYR A 42 -9.11 0.14 0.92
CA TYR A 42 -7.68 0.40 1.02
C TYR A 42 -7.42 1.89 1.10
N LEU A 43 -6.62 2.33 2.05
CA LEU A 43 -5.85 3.55 1.89
C LEU A 43 -4.70 3.25 0.94
N CYS A 44 -4.33 4.20 0.10
CA CYS A 44 -3.39 3.97 -0.99
C CYS A 44 -2.34 5.08 -1.01
N TRP A 45 -1.07 4.72 -0.96
CA TRP A 45 0.07 5.63 -1.03
C TRP A 45 1.01 5.24 -2.16
N LYS A 46 1.50 6.23 -2.88
CA LYS A 46 2.52 6.05 -3.91
C LYS A 46 3.78 6.83 -3.56
N LEU A 47 4.94 6.22 -3.82
CA LEU A 47 6.25 6.87 -3.69
C LEU A 47 6.26 8.25 -4.35
N GLY A 48 6.69 9.26 -3.58
CA GLY A 48 6.67 10.67 -3.96
C GLY A 48 5.49 11.45 -3.39
N GLU A 49 4.46 10.78 -2.85
CA GLU A 49 3.41 11.42 -2.08
C GLU A 49 3.90 11.68 -0.64
N PRO A 50 3.68 12.89 -0.08
CA PRO A 50 4.18 13.23 1.25
C PRO A 50 3.44 12.48 2.37
N GLU A 51 2.20 12.06 2.12
CA GLU A 51 1.31 11.40 3.07
C GLU A 51 0.20 10.64 2.32
N ILE A 52 -0.52 9.78 3.03
CA ILE A 52 -1.68 9.05 2.51
C ILE A 52 -2.83 10.05 2.34
N ARG A 53 -3.25 10.29 1.09
CA ARG A 53 -4.38 11.18 0.76
C ARG A 53 -5.47 10.53 -0.09
N TRP A 54 -5.36 9.23 -0.30
CA TRP A 54 -6.21 8.52 -1.23
C TRP A 54 -6.66 7.18 -0.65
N TRP A 55 -7.85 6.77 -1.04
CA TRP A 55 -8.40 5.45 -0.75
C TRP A 55 -9.08 4.88 -1.99
N HIS A 56 -9.31 3.57 -2.03
CA HIS A 56 -10.13 2.93 -3.06
C HIS A 56 -10.84 1.69 -2.51
N GLU A 57 -11.89 1.26 -3.22
CA GLU A 57 -12.57 -0.01 -2.96
C GLU A 57 -11.61 -1.19 -3.22
N LEU A 58 -11.86 -2.33 -2.57
CA LEU A 58 -10.96 -3.50 -2.62
C LEU A 58 -10.70 -4.04 -4.04
N ASP A 59 -11.65 -3.84 -4.96
CA ASP A 59 -11.61 -4.33 -6.34
C ASP A 59 -11.27 -3.25 -7.39
N ALA A 60 -11.19 -1.98 -6.99
CA ALA A 60 -10.99 -0.87 -7.91
C ALA A 60 -9.51 -0.60 -8.26
N GLY A 61 -8.61 -0.97 -7.34
CA GLY A 61 -7.16 -0.76 -7.46
C GLY A 61 -6.76 0.72 -7.59
N PHE A 62 -5.50 0.95 -7.97
CA PHE A 62 -4.91 2.29 -8.06
C PHE A 62 -5.69 3.27 -8.95
N ALA A 63 -6.27 2.79 -10.06
CA ALA A 63 -7.04 3.62 -10.98
C ALA A 63 -8.36 4.13 -10.36
N GLY A 64 -8.86 3.45 -9.32
CA GLY A 64 -10.08 3.80 -8.62
C GLY A 64 -9.89 4.71 -7.41
N ARG A 65 -8.72 5.33 -7.25
CA ARG A 65 -8.40 6.21 -6.10
C ARG A 65 -9.37 7.37 -6.00
N ARG A 66 -9.78 7.64 -4.76
CA ARG A 66 -10.62 8.74 -4.31
C ARG A 66 -9.89 9.49 -3.21
N PRO A 67 -10.00 10.82 -3.13
CA PRO A 67 -9.35 11.57 -2.08
C PRO A 67 -9.93 11.22 -0.71
N LEU A 68 -9.08 11.27 0.32
CA LEU A 68 -9.52 11.39 1.71
C LEU A 68 -9.93 12.84 1.94
N GLU A 69 -11.08 13.05 2.59
CA GLU A 69 -11.56 14.37 3.03
C GLU A 69 -10.82 14.86 4.27
#